data_AF-A0A0F9PX32-F1
#
_entry.id   AF-A0A0F9PX32-F1
#
_cell.length_a   1.000
_cell.length_b   1.000
_cell.length_c   1.000
_cell.angle_alpha   90.00
_cell.angle_beta   90.00
_cell.angle_gamma   90.00
#
_symmetry.space_group_name_H-M   'P 1'
#
loop_
_entity.id
_entity.type
_entity.pdbx_description
1 polymer ?
#
loop_
_entity_poly.entity_id
_entity_poly.type
_entity_poly.pdbx_seq_one_letter_code
_entity_poly.pdbx_strand_id
1 'polypeptide(L)' 'MTATIYELSPEGQWHKVRVIKDVDHKTFQDIEAYVEYYQSQVRVKYSRLATI' A
#
# COMPACT_ATOMS: atom_id res chain seq x y z
N MET A 1 9.95 0.14 -7.79
CA MET A 1 9.65 0.18 -6.34
C MET A 1 8.47 -0.74 -6.08
N THR A 2 8.32 -1.31 -4.88
CA THR A 2 7.18 -2.15 -4.51
C THR A 2 6.38 -1.48 -3.40
N ALA A 3 5.06 -1.39 -3.54
CA ALA A 3 4.16 -0.98 -2.47
C ALA A 3 3.39 -2.19 -1.94
N THR A 4 3.34 -2.35 -0.62
CA THR A 4 2.49 -3.35 0.03
C THR A 4 1.40 -2.62 0.81
N ILE A 5 0.15 -2.91 0.46
CA ILE A 5 -1.03 -2.34 1.10
C ILE A 5 -1.49 -3.30 2.20
N TYR A 6 -1.79 -2.74 3.36
CA TYR A 6 -2.34 -3.41 4.52
C TYR A 6 -3.67 -2.76 4.88
N GLU A 7 -4.67 -3.58 5.20
CA GLU A 7 -5.98 -3.14 5.68
C GLU A 7 -6.16 -3.58 7.13
N LEU A 8 -6.84 -2.75 7.92
CA LEU A 8 -7.21 -3.05 9.30
C LEU A 8 -8.51 -3.86 9.30
N SER A 9 -8.48 -5.07 9.82
CA SER A 9 -9.70 -5.86 10.01
C SER A 9 -10.57 -5.26 11.13
N PRO A 10 -11.86 -5.63 11.19
CA PRO A 10 -12.75 -5.25 12.29
C PRO A 10 -12.22 -5.68 13.67
N GLU A 11 -11.39 -6.72 13.73
CA GLU A 11 -10.76 -7.25 14.95
C GLU A 11 -9.51 -6.45 15.37
N GLY A 12 -9.17 -5.38 14.66
CA GLY A 12 -8.04 -4.51 14.96
C GLY A 12 -6.68 -5.06 14.52
N GLN A 13 -6.66 -6.08 13.65
CA GLN A 13 -5.43 -6.69 13.14
C GLN A 13 -5.11 -6.18 11.73
N TRP A 14 -3.83 -5.96 11.42
CA TRP A 14 -3.40 -5.52 10.10
C TRP A 14 -3.15 -6.73 9.19
N HIS A 15 -3.83 -6.78 8.05
CA HIS A 15 -3.69 -7.85 7.08
C HIS A 15 -3.16 -7.33 5.75
N LYS A 16 -2.21 -8.07 5.17
CA LYS A 16 -1.66 -7.78 3.86
C LYS A 16 -2.69 -8.13 2.78
N VAL A 17 -3.19 -7.12 2.08
CA VAL A 17 -4.23 -7.28 1.06
C VAL A 17 -3.66 -7.31 -0.35
N ARG A 18 -2.68 -6.45 -0.66
CA ARG A 18 -2.16 -6.33 -2.03
C ARG A 18 -0.68 -5.97 -2.05
N VAL A 19 0.01 -6.46 -3.07
CA VAL A 19 1.39 -6.06 -3.42
C VAL A 19 1.37 -5.52 -4.84
N ILE A 20 1.89 -4.32 -5.01
CA ILE A 20 2.04 -3.67 -6.30
C ILE A 20 3.54 -3.60 -6.59
N LYS A 21 3.97 -4.31 -7.64
CA LYS A 21 5.34 -4.23 -8.15
C LYS A 21 5.44 -3.06 -9.12
N ASP A 22 6.67 -2.60 -9.35
CA ASP A 22 6.97 -1.57 -10.35
C ASP A 22 6.11 -0.31 -10.23
N VAL A 23 5.92 0.17 -8.99
CA VAL A 23 5.18 1.40 -8.71
C VAL A 23 5.82 2.57 -9.45
N ASP A 24 5.11 3.07 -10.44
CA ASP A 24 5.41 4.28 -11.19
C ASP A 24 4.68 5.50 -10.59
N HIS A 25 4.84 6.68 -11.20
CA HIS A 25 4.26 7.92 -10.70
C HIS A 25 2.71 7.90 -10.68
N LYS A 26 2.08 7.31 -11.69
CA LYS A 26 0.62 7.25 -11.79
C LYS A 26 0.06 6.30 -10.73
N THR A 27 0.67 5.13 -10.63
CA THR A 27 0.31 4.10 -9.65
C THR A 27 0.49 4.61 -8.22
N PHE A 28 1.52 5.43 -7.98
CA PHE A 28 1.71 6.08 -6.69
C PHE A 28 0.54 7.01 -6.33
N GLN A 29 0.07 7.86 -7.26
CA GLN A 29 -1.09 8.74 -7.03
C GLN A 29 -2.37 7.94 -6.75
N ASP A 30 -2.59 6.84 -7.49
CA ASP A 30 -3.75 5.97 -7.27
C ASP A 30 -3.71 5.32 -5.87
N ILE A 31 -2.51 4.94 -5.38
CA ILE A 31 -2.33 4.41 -4.03
C ILE A 31 -2.61 5.49 -2.98
N GLU A 32 -2.10 6.71 -3.15
CA GLU A 32 -2.34 7.81 -2.21
C GLU A 32 -3.83 8.16 -2.15
N ALA A 33 -4.51 8.26 -3.30
CA ALA A 33 -5.96 8.51 -3.36
C ALA A 33 -6.76 7.38 -2.69
N TYR A 34 -6.33 6.13 -2.87
CA TYR A 34 -6.91 5.00 -2.16
C TYR A 34 -6.72 5.13 -0.64
N VAL A 35 -5.51 5.43 -0.16
CA VAL A 35 -5.23 5.62 1.27
C VAL A 35 -6.06 6.77 1.86
N GLU A 36 -6.17 7.88 1.14
CA GLU A 36 -6.95 9.05 1.55
C GLU A 36 -8.44 8.71 1.68
N TYR A 37 -9.00 7.99 0.70
CA TYR A 37 -10.41 7.56 0.74
C TYR A 37 -10.72 6.68 1.97
N TYR A 38 -9.81 5.81 2.37
CA TYR A 38 -10.01 4.88 3.50
C TYR A 38 -9.63 5.46 4.88
N GLN A 39 -9.32 6.76 4.97
CA GLN A 39 -9.23 7.57 6.21
C GLN A 39 -8.80 6.80 7.49
N SER A 40 -7.61 6.18 7.48
CA SER A 40 -6.95 5.45 8.60
C SER A 40 -7.14 3.93 8.69
N GLN A 41 -7.94 3.29 7.83
CA GLN A 41 -8.08 1.81 7.80
C GLN A 41 -7.07 1.12 6.89
N VAL A 42 -6.24 1.90 6.18
CA VAL A 42 -5.24 1.40 5.23
C VAL A 42 -3.85 1.93 5.61
N ARG A 43 -2.84 1.07 5.52
CA ARG A 43 -1.41 1.43 5.64
C ARG A 43 -0.65 0.92 4.43
N VAL A 44 0.32 1.71 3.95
CA VAL A 44 1.17 1.32 2.82
C VAL A 44 2.62 1.29 3.23
N LYS A 45 3.31 0.20 2.91
CA LYS A 45 4.77 0.08 3.07
C LYS A 45 5.43 0.02 1.70
N TYR A 46 6.26 1.01 1.40
CA TYR A 46 7.08 1.03 0.20
C TYR A 46 8.41 0.31 0.46
N SER A 47 8.89 -0.44 -0.51
CA SER A 47 10.20 -1.10 -0.48
C SER A 47 10.87 -0.86 -1.83
N ARG A 48 12.11 -0.37 -1.82
CA ARG A 48 12.92 -0.32 -3.04
C ARG A 48 13.25 -1.76 -3.45
N LEU A 49 13.15 -2.07 -4.74
CA LEU A 49 13.70 -3.31 -5.26
C LEU A 49 15.19 -3.27 -4.94
N ALA A 50 15.68 -4.23 -4.15
CA ALA A 50 17.10 -4.40 -3.95
C ALA A 50 17.71 -4.65 -5.34
N THR A 51 18.55 -3.73 -5.79
CA THR A 51 19.46 -4.01 -6.91
C THR A 51 20.38 -5.12 -6.42
N ILE A 52 20.28 -6.30 -7.02
CA ILE A 52 21.16 -7.45 -6.73
C ILE A 52 22.55 -7.14 -7.26
#